data_AF-A0A446ZJ15-F1
#
_entry.id   AF-A0A446ZJ15-F1
#
_cell.length_a   1.000
_cell.length_b   1.000
_cell.length_c   1.000
_cell.angle_alpha   90.00
_cell.angle_beta   90.00
_cell.angle_gamma   90.00
#
_symmetry.space_group_name_H-M   'P 1'
#
loop_
_entity.id
_entity.type
_entity.pdbx_description
1 polymer ?
#
loop_
_entity_poly.entity_id
_entity_poly.type
_entity_poly.pdbx_seq_one_letter_code
_entity_poly.pdbx_strand_id
1 'polypeptide(L)'
;MNVKSIFIQTHGPHQSRAVAGFDSVNSGACSIGIIKGDYRQINALVTEDSTENDLWRVVNLKGKKSGIDAFDSVAVLGAIDDQHAADLAILQFGRMFDACVTDVIETNQFGLKRQLSSKLFNLACSKPIQRWQLEQLQNVITAETPQWDDINLVSHSGDTSKLLLDMQRNDDYSELLSKFDGLPSLLCALGVEEAHYDSIIIDYQHLEQLSAILNRAMDQFSKTGVKVVNVTESKPFKHKKVLQIALTYDFDDGQNFTILFHKPDRLSKNISPADSLVSWKILMNNRDITAAIQPNQGEGISIPVLAGRIMKLINQNSNRFKRLQAKKAEKAKALAKAENRVLEKQNLLSSLKQEIESLQSELDNLATSKTEPAPEVAPEPEPEVAPEPEPEVAPEPEAEVAPVPEAEVAPVPEAEVAPEPEPEVAPEPEPEVAPEPEAEVAPEPEAEVAPEPEAEVAPVPEPEVAPEPAPEVAPEPAPEVVPEPEPEVAPVPEPEVAPEILQNLLVSDASNPLYKSIIEGQVGVSLEVLEQVRDEAEKNLEDPLLVPAVTELLNQIKVKESV
;
A
#
# COMPACT_ATOMS: atom_id res chain seq x y z
N MET A 1 9.41 -23.63 -13.49
CA MET A 1 8.47 -24.15 -14.52
C MET A 1 8.87 -25.57 -14.90
N ASN A 2 7.96 -26.38 -15.44
CA ASN A 2 8.26 -27.76 -15.84
C ASN A 2 9.00 -27.83 -17.20
N VAL A 3 10.16 -28.48 -17.25
CA VAL A 3 11.03 -28.61 -18.44
C VAL A 3 10.36 -29.35 -19.62
N LYS A 4 9.42 -30.25 -19.31
CA LYS A 4 8.65 -31.05 -20.29
C LYS A 4 7.52 -30.24 -20.94
N SER A 5 7.30 -28.99 -20.55
CA SER A 5 6.26 -28.10 -21.11
C SER A 5 6.35 -27.86 -22.62
N ILE A 6 7.55 -28.02 -23.22
CA ILE A 6 7.75 -27.89 -24.68
C ILE A 6 7.58 -29.22 -25.46
N PHE A 7 7.38 -30.34 -24.75
CA PHE A 7 7.33 -31.69 -25.33
C PHE A 7 5.89 -32.13 -25.62
N ILE A 8 5.59 -32.34 -26.90
CA ILE A 8 4.31 -32.89 -27.35
C ILE A 8 4.47 -34.39 -27.51
N GLN A 9 4.07 -35.17 -26.49
CA GLN A 9 4.14 -36.63 -26.53
C GLN A 9 3.23 -37.19 -27.63
N THR A 10 3.76 -38.14 -28.42
CA THR A 10 3.03 -38.88 -29.46
C THR A 10 2.85 -40.35 -29.09
N HIS A 11 3.83 -40.94 -28.41
CA HIS A 11 3.83 -42.33 -27.93
C HIS A 11 4.48 -42.35 -26.55
N GLY A 12 3.93 -43.14 -25.62
CA GLY A 12 4.53 -43.38 -24.31
C GLY A 12 5.69 -44.39 -24.34
N PRO A 13 6.29 -44.68 -23.18
CA PRO A 13 7.26 -45.76 -23.04
C PRO A 13 6.61 -47.13 -23.29
N HIS A 14 7.42 -48.10 -23.70
CA HIS A 14 7.08 -49.48 -24.06
C HIS A 14 6.01 -49.66 -25.15
N GLN A 15 5.70 -48.61 -25.91
CA GLN A 15 4.72 -48.63 -26.99
C GLN A 15 5.37 -48.95 -28.36
N SER A 16 4.72 -49.79 -29.14
CA SER A 16 5.08 -50.07 -30.53
C SER A 16 4.49 -49.02 -31.46
N ARG A 17 5.32 -48.34 -32.26
CA ARG A 17 4.90 -47.46 -33.36
C ARG A 17 5.23 -48.07 -34.72
N ALA A 18 4.37 -47.82 -35.72
CA ALA A 18 4.71 -48.08 -37.12
C ALA A 18 5.61 -46.96 -37.64
N VAL A 19 6.64 -47.28 -38.41
CA VAL A 19 7.57 -46.30 -39.02
C VAL A 19 7.72 -46.64 -40.50
N ALA A 20 7.69 -45.63 -41.38
CA ALA A 20 7.77 -45.87 -42.82
C ALA A 20 9.10 -46.56 -43.20
N GLY A 21 9.02 -47.85 -43.57
CA GLY A 21 10.17 -48.71 -43.86
C GLY A 21 10.51 -49.76 -42.79
N PHE A 22 9.78 -49.80 -41.67
CA PHE A 22 9.98 -50.78 -40.58
C PHE A 22 8.64 -51.30 -40.04
N ASP A 23 8.49 -52.62 -39.96
CA ASP A 23 7.22 -53.28 -39.57
C ASP A 23 6.72 -52.84 -38.17
N SER A 24 7.63 -52.62 -37.23
CA SER A 24 7.36 -51.87 -35.99
C SER A 24 8.67 -51.41 -35.33
N VAL A 25 8.59 -50.37 -34.51
CA VAL A 25 9.68 -49.91 -33.63
C VAL A 25 9.11 -49.67 -32.23
N ASN A 26 9.71 -50.25 -31.20
CA ASN A 26 9.32 -50.05 -29.79
C ASN A 26 9.97 -48.76 -29.25
N SER A 27 9.29 -48.02 -28.37
CA SER A 27 9.85 -46.84 -27.70
C SER A 27 10.84 -47.14 -26.57
N GLY A 28 10.88 -48.36 -26.04
CA GLY A 28 11.74 -48.71 -24.90
C GLY A 28 11.34 -47.92 -23.65
N ALA A 29 12.30 -47.58 -22.78
CA ALA A 29 12.07 -46.80 -21.55
C ALA A 29 12.06 -45.27 -21.79
N CYS A 30 11.46 -44.82 -22.91
CA CYS A 30 11.31 -43.39 -23.18
C CYS A 30 9.98 -43.05 -23.88
N SER A 31 9.40 -41.91 -23.54
CA SER A 31 8.32 -41.29 -24.31
C SER A 31 8.88 -40.68 -25.59
N ILE A 32 8.17 -40.84 -26.70
CA ILE A 32 8.50 -40.25 -28.00
C ILE A 32 7.53 -39.13 -28.30
N GLY A 33 8.04 -37.99 -28.74
CA GLY A 33 7.24 -36.84 -29.11
C GLY A 33 7.91 -35.95 -30.14
N ILE A 34 7.44 -34.72 -30.21
CA ILE A 34 8.05 -33.64 -30.96
C ILE A 34 8.18 -32.40 -30.08
N ILE A 35 9.14 -31.55 -30.40
CA ILE A 35 9.18 -30.16 -29.94
C ILE A 35 8.90 -29.29 -31.16
N LYS A 36 8.01 -28.31 -31.00
CA LYS A 36 7.59 -27.40 -32.08
C LYS A 36 7.82 -25.95 -31.68
N GLY A 37 8.63 -25.25 -32.47
CA GLY A 37 8.61 -23.79 -32.57
C GLY A 37 7.86 -23.34 -33.83
N ASP A 38 7.87 -22.04 -34.09
CA ASP A 38 7.02 -21.42 -35.12
C ASP A 38 7.48 -21.69 -36.56
N TYR A 39 8.77 -21.96 -36.77
CA TYR A 39 9.35 -22.25 -38.09
C TYR A 39 9.92 -23.66 -38.23
N ARG A 40 10.21 -24.35 -37.12
CA ARG A 40 10.72 -25.72 -37.13
C ARG A 40 10.09 -26.57 -36.04
N GLN A 41 9.89 -27.84 -36.36
CA GLN A 41 9.67 -28.92 -35.41
C GLN A 41 10.80 -29.94 -35.50
N ILE A 42 11.11 -30.60 -34.38
CA ILE A 42 12.10 -31.67 -34.29
C ILE A 42 11.54 -32.87 -33.54
N ASN A 43 12.12 -34.03 -33.80
CA ASN A 43 11.86 -35.26 -33.05
C ASN A 43 12.38 -35.11 -31.60
N ALA A 44 11.66 -35.69 -30.63
CA ALA A 44 12.06 -35.61 -29.23
C ALA A 44 11.85 -36.94 -28.46
N LEU A 45 12.72 -37.18 -27.48
CA LEU A 45 12.70 -38.30 -26.55
C LEU A 45 12.77 -37.78 -25.11
N VAL A 46 12.03 -38.43 -24.21
CA VAL A 46 12.03 -38.14 -22.77
C VAL A 46 12.14 -39.47 -22.02
N THR A 47 13.22 -39.70 -21.27
CA THR A 47 13.38 -40.93 -20.47
C THR A 47 12.40 -40.97 -19.29
N GLU A 48 12.09 -42.15 -18.77
CA GLU A 48 11.21 -42.29 -17.60
C GLU A 48 11.81 -41.61 -16.35
N ASP A 49 13.13 -41.68 -16.17
CA ASP A 49 13.87 -41.11 -15.04
C ASP A 49 14.04 -39.57 -15.09
N SER A 50 13.56 -38.90 -16.15
CA SER A 50 13.82 -37.48 -16.39
C SER A 50 13.22 -36.54 -15.34
N THR A 51 14.03 -35.62 -14.80
CA THR A 51 13.65 -34.69 -13.71
C THR A 51 13.26 -33.29 -14.23
N GLU A 52 12.82 -32.40 -13.33
CA GLU A 52 12.59 -30.98 -13.64
C GLU A 52 13.88 -30.12 -13.63
N ASN A 53 15.04 -30.71 -13.31
CA ASN A 53 16.35 -30.03 -13.34
C ASN A 53 17.20 -30.43 -14.56
N ASP A 54 16.69 -31.34 -15.41
CA ASP A 54 17.44 -31.87 -16.55
C ASP A 54 17.51 -30.84 -17.70
N LEU A 55 18.62 -30.84 -18.44
CA LEU A 55 18.74 -30.10 -19.71
C LEU A 55 18.39 -30.98 -20.90
N TRP A 56 17.90 -30.34 -21.98
CA TRP A 56 17.68 -30.99 -23.26
C TRP A 56 19.01 -31.16 -24.00
N ARG A 57 19.35 -32.38 -24.42
CA ARG A 57 20.48 -32.65 -25.32
C ARG A 57 19.99 -32.75 -26.75
N VAL A 58 20.36 -31.78 -27.58
CA VAL A 58 20.10 -31.77 -29.03
C VAL A 58 21.18 -32.58 -29.73
N VAL A 59 20.81 -33.78 -30.16
CA VAL A 59 21.67 -34.69 -30.91
C VAL A 59 21.49 -34.43 -32.40
N ASN A 60 22.55 -34.04 -33.09
CA ASN A 60 22.56 -33.88 -34.54
C ASN A 60 22.94 -35.20 -35.23
N LEU A 61 22.08 -35.65 -36.15
CA LEU A 61 22.23 -36.89 -36.91
C LEU A 61 22.51 -36.56 -38.40
N LYS A 62 23.55 -37.16 -38.96
CA LYS A 62 23.86 -37.10 -40.40
C LYS A 62 23.99 -38.51 -40.98
N GLY A 63 23.36 -38.76 -42.12
CA GLY A 63 23.46 -40.04 -42.84
C GLY A 63 23.11 -39.89 -44.30
N LYS A 64 22.60 -40.97 -44.92
CA LYS A 64 22.10 -40.96 -46.30
C LYS A 64 20.79 -41.72 -46.43
N LYS A 65 19.81 -41.12 -47.09
CA LYS A 65 18.54 -41.77 -47.45
C LYS A 65 18.52 -42.01 -48.96
N SER A 66 18.47 -43.28 -49.37
CA SER A 66 18.53 -43.68 -50.79
C SER A 66 19.71 -43.08 -51.57
N GLY A 67 20.87 -42.92 -50.91
CA GLY A 67 22.08 -42.33 -51.47
C GLY A 67 22.20 -40.79 -51.39
N ILE A 68 21.11 -40.09 -51.03
CA ILE A 68 21.09 -38.63 -50.83
C ILE A 68 21.47 -38.31 -49.39
N ASP A 69 22.37 -37.33 -49.16
CA ASP A 69 22.74 -36.86 -47.82
C ASP A 69 21.49 -36.38 -47.06
N ALA A 70 21.32 -36.87 -45.82
CA ALA A 70 20.15 -36.61 -44.98
C ALA A 70 20.59 -36.17 -43.57
N PHE A 71 19.79 -35.29 -42.95
CA PHE A 71 20.05 -34.68 -41.66
C PHE A 71 18.78 -34.63 -40.81
N ASP A 72 18.91 -34.91 -39.52
CA ASP A 72 17.88 -34.68 -38.51
C ASP A 72 18.51 -34.14 -37.22
N SER A 73 17.70 -33.53 -36.36
CA SER A 73 18.10 -33.12 -35.01
C SER A 73 17.08 -33.69 -34.02
N VAL A 74 17.53 -34.43 -33.00
CA VAL A 74 16.67 -35.08 -32.01
C VAL A 74 16.96 -34.49 -30.64
N ALA A 75 15.95 -33.98 -29.94
CA ALA A 75 16.09 -33.52 -28.57
C ALA A 75 15.88 -34.67 -27.58
N VAL A 76 16.75 -34.84 -26.59
CA VAL A 76 16.68 -35.90 -25.59
C VAL A 76 16.71 -35.29 -24.19
N LEU A 77 15.71 -35.59 -23.36
CA LEU A 77 15.65 -35.18 -21.94
C LEU A 77 15.87 -36.39 -21.02
N GLY A 78 16.62 -36.19 -19.93
CA GLY A 78 16.94 -37.21 -18.93
C GLY A 78 17.87 -38.32 -19.43
N ALA A 79 18.71 -38.01 -20.42
CA ALA A 79 19.92 -38.80 -20.66
C ALA A 79 20.94 -38.56 -19.53
N ILE A 80 21.77 -39.55 -19.24
CA ILE A 80 22.79 -39.47 -18.18
C ILE A 80 23.96 -38.58 -18.63
N ASP A 81 24.41 -38.77 -19.87
CA ASP A 81 25.48 -38.02 -20.52
C ASP A 81 25.20 -37.87 -22.04
N ASP A 82 26.12 -37.23 -22.76
CA ASP A 82 26.04 -37.04 -24.21
C ASP A 82 26.05 -38.36 -25.00
N GLN A 83 26.75 -39.39 -24.50
CA GLN A 83 26.84 -40.70 -25.16
C GLN A 83 25.51 -41.45 -25.04
N HIS A 84 24.87 -41.44 -23.86
CA HIS A 84 23.53 -41.98 -23.66
C HIS A 84 22.49 -41.24 -24.51
N ALA A 85 22.58 -39.91 -24.63
CA ALA A 85 21.72 -39.15 -25.53
C ALA A 85 21.92 -39.55 -27.01
N ALA A 86 23.18 -39.65 -27.45
CA ALA A 86 23.56 -40.10 -28.78
C ALA A 86 23.02 -41.50 -29.10
N ASP A 87 23.20 -42.46 -28.20
CA ASP A 87 22.75 -43.85 -28.38
C ASP A 87 21.22 -43.97 -28.45
N LEU A 88 20.47 -43.23 -27.62
CA LEU A 88 19.01 -43.17 -27.69
C LEU A 88 18.53 -42.60 -29.04
N ALA A 89 19.14 -41.52 -29.52
CA ALA A 89 18.79 -40.90 -30.81
C ALA A 89 19.15 -41.80 -32.01
N ILE A 90 20.32 -42.45 -32.00
CA ILE A 90 20.72 -43.42 -33.02
C ILE A 90 19.76 -44.62 -33.05
N LEU A 91 19.44 -45.18 -31.88
CA LEU A 91 18.54 -46.33 -31.74
C LEU A 91 17.17 -46.04 -32.34
N GLN A 92 16.59 -44.87 -32.04
CA GLN A 92 15.18 -44.58 -32.33
C GLN A 92 14.93 -43.77 -33.62
N PHE A 93 15.93 -43.07 -34.15
CA PHE A 93 15.82 -42.28 -35.39
C PHE A 93 16.96 -42.50 -36.38
N GLY A 94 18.20 -42.76 -35.91
CA GLY A 94 19.36 -42.90 -36.80
C GLY A 94 19.25 -44.03 -37.84
N ARG A 95 18.55 -45.13 -37.49
CA ARG A 95 18.25 -46.24 -38.41
C ARG A 95 17.40 -45.87 -39.64
N MET A 96 16.76 -44.70 -39.67
CA MET A 96 15.88 -44.29 -40.78
C MET A 96 16.64 -43.76 -42.02
N PHE A 97 17.95 -43.50 -41.90
CA PHE A 97 18.80 -42.96 -42.97
C PHE A 97 20.30 -43.24 -42.74
N ASP A 98 20.65 -44.40 -42.17
CA ASP A 98 22.05 -44.81 -41.89
C ASP A 98 22.88 -43.70 -41.20
N ALA A 99 22.32 -43.10 -40.15
CA ALA A 99 22.89 -41.90 -39.55
C ALA A 99 23.97 -42.19 -38.48
N CYS A 100 25.02 -41.37 -38.49
CA CYS A 100 25.92 -41.17 -37.36
C CYS A 100 25.59 -39.86 -36.63
N VAL A 101 25.97 -39.77 -35.36
CA VAL A 101 25.93 -38.53 -34.58
C VAL A 101 27.11 -37.65 -34.96
N THR A 102 26.85 -36.36 -35.18
CA THR A 102 27.89 -35.38 -35.53
C THR A 102 28.19 -34.38 -34.41
N ASP A 103 27.21 -34.10 -33.55
CA ASP A 103 27.33 -33.19 -32.41
C ASP A 103 26.21 -33.50 -31.39
N VAL A 104 26.47 -33.24 -30.12
CA VAL A 104 25.48 -33.26 -29.02
C VAL A 104 25.62 -31.94 -28.27
N ILE A 105 24.50 -31.24 -28.08
CA ILE A 105 24.48 -29.87 -27.53
C ILE A 105 23.47 -29.80 -26.39
N GLU A 106 23.94 -29.47 -25.18
CA GLU A 106 23.07 -29.17 -24.04
C GLU A 106 22.39 -27.80 -24.20
N THR A 107 21.12 -27.72 -23.84
CA THR A 107 20.32 -26.49 -23.87
C THR A 107 19.11 -26.57 -22.92
N ASN A 108 18.65 -25.44 -22.39
CA ASN A 108 17.40 -25.38 -21.63
C ASN A 108 16.16 -25.31 -22.57
N GLN A 109 14.95 -25.49 -22.02
CA GLN A 109 13.73 -25.50 -22.85
C GLN A 109 13.52 -24.17 -23.61
N PHE A 110 13.96 -23.05 -23.04
CA PHE A 110 13.74 -21.72 -23.62
C PHE A 110 14.65 -21.44 -24.81
N GLY A 111 15.95 -21.75 -24.70
CA GLY A 111 16.91 -21.66 -25.81
C GLY A 111 16.54 -22.57 -26.97
N LEU A 112 16.12 -23.80 -26.68
CA LEU A 112 15.62 -24.72 -27.71
C LEU A 112 14.35 -24.20 -28.40
N LYS A 113 13.37 -23.70 -27.64
CA LYS A 113 12.14 -23.12 -28.18
C LYS A 113 12.43 -21.86 -29.02
N ARG A 114 13.26 -20.93 -28.52
CA ARG A 114 13.74 -19.75 -29.26
C ARG A 114 14.46 -20.15 -30.54
N GLN A 115 15.28 -21.21 -30.53
CA GLN A 115 15.96 -21.68 -31.75
C GLN A 115 14.95 -22.14 -32.80
N LEU A 116 13.96 -22.96 -32.42
CA LEU A 116 12.96 -23.52 -33.33
C LEU A 116 11.92 -22.47 -33.82
N SER A 117 11.70 -21.42 -33.02
CA SER A 117 10.92 -20.23 -33.37
C SER A 117 11.74 -19.12 -34.07
N SER A 118 13.06 -19.30 -34.25
CA SER A 118 13.88 -18.34 -35.01
C SER A 118 13.67 -18.50 -36.52
N LYS A 119 13.06 -17.49 -37.15
CA LYS A 119 12.94 -17.39 -38.60
C LYS A 119 14.32 -17.40 -39.28
N LEU A 120 15.31 -16.72 -38.68
CA LEU A 120 16.66 -16.56 -39.22
C LEU A 120 17.38 -17.91 -39.38
N PHE A 121 17.22 -18.83 -38.42
CA PHE A 121 17.92 -20.12 -38.44
C PHE A 121 17.18 -21.21 -39.22
N ASN A 122 15.86 -21.09 -39.42
CA ASN A 122 15.02 -22.16 -39.97
C ASN A 122 14.31 -21.82 -41.30
N LEU A 123 14.61 -20.66 -41.90
CA LEU A 123 14.06 -20.21 -43.20
C LEU A 123 14.36 -21.14 -44.40
N ALA A 124 15.28 -22.10 -44.26
CA ALA A 124 15.72 -22.98 -45.33
C ALA A 124 15.86 -24.44 -44.83
N CYS A 125 15.85 -25.38 -45.79
CA CYS A 125 15.83 -26.84 -45.62
C CYS A 125 16.68 -27.37 -44.45
N SER A 126 16.15 -28.37 -43.72
CA SER A 126 16.70 -28.98 -42.49
C SER A 126 18.24 -29.01 -42.43
N LYS A 127 18.81 -28.08 -41.65
CA LYS A 127 20.22 -28.05 -41.25
C LYS A 127 20.36 -28.58 -39.82
N PRO A 128 21.48 -29.23 -39.47
CA PRO A 128 21.79 -29.55 -38.06
C PRO A 128 21.83 -28.25 -37.25
N ILE A 129 21.20 -28.25 -36.07
CA ILE A 129 21.17 -27.10 -35.16
C ILE A 129 22.61 -26.85 -34.68
N GLN A 130 23.12 -25.63 -34.82
CA GLN A 130 24.52 -25.34 -34.51
C GLN A 130 24.68 -24.96 -33.04
N ARG A 131 25.76 -25.41 -32.40
CA ARG A 131 26.06 -25.14 -30.98
C ARG A 131 25.95 -23.65 -30.62
N TRP A 132 26.59 -22.78 -31.40
CA TRP A 132 26.55 -21.33 -31.21
C TRP A 132 25.14 -20.71 -31.29
N GLN A 133 24.19 -21.33 -32.01
CA GLN A 133 22.80 -20.86 -32.06
C GLN A 133 22.06 -21.13 -30.75
N LEU A 134 22.36 -22.24 -30.08
CA LEU A 134 21.80 -22.58 -28.78
C LEU A 134 22.52 -21.84 -27.65
N GLU A 135 23.84 -21.63 -27.76
CA GLU A 135 24.60 -20.80 -26.82
C GLU A 135 24.10 -19.33 -26.83
N GLN A 136 23.82 -18.76 -28.00
CA GLN A 136 23.29 -17.39 -28.13
C GLN A 136 21.81 -17.22 -27.73
N LEU A 137 21.03 -18.31 -27.62
CA LEU A 137 19.59 -18.24 -27.34
C LEU A 137 19.20 -18.74 -25.93
N GLN A 138 20.16 -19.26 -25.16
CA GLN A 138 19.98 -19.61 -23.76
C GLN A 138 20.11 -18.38 -22.85
N ASN A 139 19.23 -18.27 -21.86
CA ASN A 139 19.26 -17.23 -20.81
C ASN A 139 19.34 -15.80 -21.38
N VAL A 140 18.63 -15.56 -22.48
CA VAL A 140 18.57 -14.27 -23.17
C VAL A 140 17.66 -13.33 -22.38
N ILE A 141 18.14 -12.13 -22.07
CA ILE A 141 17.35 -11.10 -21.37
C ILE A 141 16.47 -10.31 -22.38
N THR A 142 16.97 -10.10 -23.60
CA THR A 142 16.30 -9.38 -24.69
C THR A 142 16.72 -9.97 -26.04
N ALA A 143 15.80 -10.08 -27.00
CA ALA A 143 16.08 -10.53 -28.36
C ALA A 143 16.95 -9.53 -29.15
N GLU A 144 16.86 -8.23 -28.85
CA GLU A 144 17.84 -7.22 -29.30
C GLU A 144 18.77 -6.83 -28.13
N THR A 145 20.09 -6.81 -28.33
CA THR A 145 21.02 -6.42 -27.25
C THR A 145 20.86 -4.93 -26.92
N PRO A 146 20.62 -4.53 -25.66
CA PRO A 146 20.49 -3.12 -25.29
C PRO A 146 21.79 -2.37 -25.54
N GLN A 147 21.69 -1.23 -26.23
CA GLN A 147 22.80 -0.32 -26.53
C GLN A 147 22.38 1.10 -26.13
N TRP A 148 23.30 1.86 -25.55
CA TRP A 148 23.08 3.19 -24.99
C TRP A 148 24.17 4.17 -25.44
N ASP A 149 23.84 5.44 -25.64
CA ASP A 149 24.78 6.53 -25.93
C ASP A 149 25.08 7.36 -24.65
N ASP A 150 25.63 6.68 -23.66
CA ASP A 150 25.77 7.10 -22.25
C ASP A 150 24.44 7.33 -21.51
N ILE A 151 23.44 7.96 -22.12
CA ILE A 151 22.17 8.35 -21.48
C ILE A 151 20.93 7.79 -22.19
N ASN A 152 20.85 7.87 -23.53
CA ASN A 152 19.66 7.44 -24.27
C ASN A 152 19.82 6.02 -24.77
N LEU A 153 18.70 5.36 -25.05
CA LEU A 153 18.69 4.06 -25.69
C LEU A 153 18.93 4.25 -27.20
N VAL A 154 19.82 3.44 -27.79
CA VAL A 154 20.12 3.42 -29.23
C VAL A 154 19.50 2.18 -29.90
N SER A 155 19.53 1.05 -29.18
CA SER A 155 18.79 -0.18 -29.55
C SER A 155 17.28 0.01 -29.44
N HIS A 156 16.49 -0.95 -29.92
CA HIS A 156 15.03 -0.99 -29.78
C HIS A 156 14.33 0.26 -30.35
N SER A 157 14.93 0.90 -31.37
CA SER A 157 14.50 2.21 -31.91
C SER A 157 14.60 3.40 -30.93
N GLY A 158 15.25 3.22 -29.77
CA GLY A 158 15.40 4.24 -28.73
C GLY A 158 14.26 4.36 -27.72
N ASP A 159 13.21 3.56 -27.86
CA ASP A 159 12.08 3.53 -26.93
C ASP A 159 12.30 2.50 -25.81
N THR A 160 12.34 2.99 -24.57
CA THR A 160 12.47 2.15 -23.37
C THR A 160 11.26 1.24 -23.14
N SER A 161 10.08 1.58 -23.68
CA SER A 161 8.88 0.75 -23.65
C SER A 161 9.05 -0.52 -24.48
N LYS A 162 9.70 -0.43 -25.66
CA LYS A 162 10.08 -1.59 -26.47
C LYS A 162 11.13 -2.47 -25.79
N LEU A 163 12.11 -1.86 -25.12
CA LEU A 163 13.09 -2.60 -24.30
C LEU A 163 12.38 -3.39 -23.20
N LEU A 164 11.51 -2.75 -22.42
CA LEU A 164 10.75 -3.41 -21.34
C LEU A 164 9.82 -4.52 -21.88
N LEU A 165 9.20 -4.32 -23.04
CA LEU A 165 8.39 -5.33 -23.71
C LEU A 165 9.22 -6.53 -24.21
N ASP A 166 10.43 -6.31 -24.70
CA ASP A 166 11.33 -7.40 -25.11
C ASP A 166 11.92 -8.15 -23.91
N MET A 167 12.23 -7.43 -22.81
CA MET A 167 12.56 -8.03 -21.52
C MET A 167 11.43 -8.91 -21.00
N GLN A 168 10.17 -8.43 -21.01
CA GLN A 168 9.01 -9.21 -20.60
C GLN A 168 8.78 -10.44 -21.50
N ARG A 169 9.07 -10.35 -22.81
CA ARG A 169 8.94 -11.46 -23.76
C ARG A 169 10.01 -12.55 -23.59
N ASN A 170 11.15 -12.22 -22.99
CA ASN A 170 12.25 -13.13 -22.72
C ASN A 170 12.41 -13.44 -21.21
N ASP A 171 11.46 -13.02 -20.37
CA ASP A 171 11.35 -13.41 -18.96
C ASP A 171 10.94 -14.88 -18.84
N ASP A 172 11.91 -15.76 -19.10
CA ASP A 172 11.82 -17.22 -19.10
C ASP A 172 11.19 -17.78 -17.80
N TYR A 173 11.33 -17.06 -16.69
CA TYR A 173 10.84 -17.47 -15.37
C TYR A 173 9.56 -16.74 -14.92
N SER A 174 9.15 -15.68 -15.64
CA SER A 174 8.07 -14.77 -15.25
C SER A 174 8.33 -14.04 -13.92
N GLU A 175 9.60 -13.75 -13.63
CA GLU A 175 10.06 -13.15 -12.38
C GLU A 175 10.27 -11.62 -12.47
N LEU A 176 10.44 -11.05 -13.66
CA LEU A 176 10.66 -9.60 -13.89
C LEU A 176 9.47 -8.76 -13.43
N LEU A 177 8.25 -9.30 -13.57
CA LEU A 177 7.00 -8.69 -13.09
C LEU A 177 6.51 -9.30 -11.77
N SER A 178 7.31 -10.16 -11.12
CA SER A 178 6.98 -10.69 -9.80
C SER A 178 7.14 -9.61 -8.72
N LYS A 179 6.39 -9.75 -7.63
CA LYS A 179 6.45 -8.79 -6.51
C LYS A 179 7.75 -8.98 -5.74
N PHE A 180 8.76 -8.18 -6.06
CA PHE A 180 10.09 -8.25 -5.45
C PHE A 180 10.11 -7.77 -3.98
N ASP A 181 9.71 -8.66 -3.07
CA ASP A 181 9.81 -8.45 -1.62
C ASP A 181 11.23 -8.68 -1.07
N GLY A 182 12.19 -9.02 -1.94
CA GLY A 182 13.60 -9.27 -1.59
C GLY A 182 14.47 -8.03 -1.43
N LEU A 183 13.91 -6.82 -1.58
CA LEU A 183 14.70 -5.57 -1.55
C LEU A 183 15.55 -5.41 -0.27
N PRO A 184 15.05 -5.63 0.96
CA PRO A 184 15.87 -5.53 2.18
C PRO A 184 17.03 -6.53 2.19
N SER A 185 16.78 -7.75 1.72
CA SER A 185 17.79 -8.81 1.62
C SER A 185 18.88 -8.47 0.59
N LEU A 186 18.51 -7.86 -0.54
CA LEU A 186 19.42 -7.39 -1.57
C LEU A 186 20.25 -6.19 -1.07
N LEU A 187 19.63 -5.23 -0.41
CA LEU A 187 20.31 -4.08 0.20
C LEU A 187 21.34 -4.54 1.25
N CYS A 188 20.96 -5.45 2.13
CA CYS A 188 21.86 -6.09 3.10
C CYS A 188 23.04 -6.82 2.41
N ALA A 189 22.76 -7.59 1.34
CA ALA A 189 23.81 -8.28 0.57
C ALA A 189 24.76 -7.32 -0.19
N LEU A 190 24.27 -6.13 -0.55
CA LEU A 190 25.07 -5.04 -1.14
C LEU A 190 25.83 -4.20 -0.09
N GLY A 191 25.72 -4.53 1.20
CA GLY A 191 26.36 -3.79 2.29
C GLY A 191 25.69 -2.47 2.63
N VAL A 192 24.43 -2.27 2.21
CA VAL A 192 23.63 -1.11 2.60
C VAL A 192 23.09 -1.34 4.00
N GLU A 193 23.56 -0.56 4.97
CA GLU A 193 23.03 -0.56 6.33
C GLU A 193 21.62 0.04 6.35
N GLU A 194 20.58 -0.81 6.41
CA GLU A 194 19.22 -0.33 6.74
C GLU A 194 19.23 0.27 8.14
N ALA A 195 19.08 1.60 8.23
CA ALA A 195 19.14 2.31 9.50
C ALA A 195 17.88 2.04 10.35
N HIS A 196 18.01 1.11 11.29
CA HIS A 196 16.94 0.72 12.22
C HIS A 196 16.77 1.79 13.31
N TYR A 197 15.70 2.60 13.22
CA TYR A 197 15.42 3.67 14.17
C TYR A 197 14.24 3.34 15.12
N ASP A 198 14.40 3.64 16.41
CA ASP A 198 13.32 3.67 17.43
C ASP A 198 12.29 4.82 17.18
N SER A 199 12.54 5.68 16.20
CA SER A 199 11.73 6.85 15.85
C SER A 199 11.68 7.04 14.34
N ILE A 200 10.58 7.52 13.79
CA ILE A 200 10.56 8.00 12.40
C ILE A 200 11.51 9.20 12.31
N ILE A 201 12.52 9.10 11.46
CA ILE A 201 13.42 10.20 11.08
C ILE A 201 13.23 10.44 9.58
N ILE A 202 12.99 11.67 9.18
CA ILE A 202 12.72 12.03 7.78
C ILE A 202 13.04 13.49 7.49
N ASP A 203 13.54 13.82 6.31
CA ASP A 203 13.72 15.21 5.87
C ASP A 203 12.37 15.86 5.60
N TYR A 204 12.22 17.15 5.90
CA TYR A 204 10.96 17.88 5.75
C TYR A 204 10.35 17.76 4.34
N GLN A 205 11.17 17.80 3.29
CA GLN A 205 10.75 17.61 1.88
C GLN A 205 10.10 16.25 1.58
N HIS A 206 10.36 15.22 2.39
CA HIS A 206 9.81 13.88 2.22
C HIS A 206 8.60 13.60 3.14
N LEU A 207 8.20 14.57 3.98
CA LEU A 207 7.12 14.40 4.95
C LEU A 207 5.76 14.07 4.29
N GLU A 208 5.46 14.69 3.14
CA GLU A 208 4.26 14.39 2.34
C GLU A 208 4.28 12.94 1.82
N GLN A 209 5.42 12.48 1.30
CA GLN A 209 5.59 11.11 0.79
C GLN A 209 5.37 10.08 1.91
N LEU A 210 5.97 10.30 3.09
CA LEU A 210 5.70 9.46 4.27
C LEU A 210 4.25 9.52 4.70
N SER A 211 3.59 10.68 4.60
CA SER A 211 2.17 10.80 4.94
C SER A 211 1.30 9.89 4.06
N ALA A 212 1.62 9.81 2.76
CA ALA A 212 0.94 8.96 1.78
C ALA A 212 1.27 7.47 1.95
N ILE A 213 2.53 7.13 2.24
CA ILE A 213 2.95 5.73 2.53
C ILE A 213 2.26 5.21 3.79
N LEU A 214 2.22 6.01 4.86
CA LEU A 214 1.54 5.66 6.11
C LEU A 214 0.01 5.58 5.92
N ASN A 215 -0.59 6.47 5.12
CA ASN A 215 -2.02 6.38 4.78
C ASN A 215 -2.34 5.07 4.03
N ARG A 216 -1.59 4.78 2.95
CA ARG A 216 -1.73 3.55 2.16
C ARG A 216 -1.49 2.28 2.98
N ALA A 217 -0.63 2.34 4.00
CA ALA A 217 -0.44 1.25 4.95
C ALA A 217 -1.65 1.08 5.90
N MET A 218 -2.23 2.17 6.40
CA MET A 218 -3.45 2.11 7.24
C MET A 218 -4.67 1.63 6.46
N ASP A 219 -4.81 1.98 5.18
CA ASP A 219 -5.92 1.53 4.32
C ASP A 219 -5.98 0.01 4.12
N GLN A 220 -4.84 -0.69 4.21
CA GLN A 220 -4.84 -2.16 4.17
C GLN A 220 -5.62 -2.76 5.36
N PHE A 221 -5.67 -2.05 6.49
CA PHE A 221 -6.39 -2.43 7.70
C PHE A 221 -7.77 -1.76 7.84
N SER A 222 -8.15 -0.83 6.94
CA SER A 222 -9.43 -0.10 7.02
C SER A 222 -10.64 -0.92 6.53
N LYS A 223 -10.39 -2.07 5.88
CA LYS A 223 -11.43 -2.99 5.35
C LYS A 223 -12.42 -3.52 6.39
N THR A 224 -12.02 -3.64 7.64
CA THR A 224 -12.81 -4.22 8.74
C THR A 224 -13.07 -3.25 9.89
N GLY A 225 -12.84 -1.95 9.69
CA GLY A 225 -12.82 -0.98 10.78
C GLY A 225 -13.08 0.47 10.37
N VAL A 226 -12.62 1.37 11.23
CA VAL A 226 -12.68 2.83 11.08
C VAL A 226 -11.77 3.26 9.92
N LYS A 227 -12.19 4.24 9.13
CA LYS A 227 -11.44 4.73 7.96
C LYS A 227 -10.79 6.09 8.20
N VAL A 228 -9.65 6.34 7.56
CA VAL A 228 -9.07 7.69 7.45
C VAL A 228 -9.95 8.50 6.50
N VAL A 229 -10.26 9.75 6.89
CA VAL A 229 -11.04 10.70 6.08
C VAL A 229 -10.18 11.85 5.58
N ASN A 230 -9.21 12.28 6.39
CA ASN A 230 -8.38 13.44 6.09
C ASN A 230 -6.98 13.29 6.70
N VAL A 231 -5.99 13.94 6.08
CA VAL A 231 -4.62 14.05 6.59
C VAL A 231 -4.24 15.53 6.54
N THR A 232 -3.82 16.09 7.68
CA THR A 232 -3.49 17.51 7.81
C THR A 232 -2.11 17.71 8.41
N GLU A 233 -1.30 18.54 7.76
CA GLU A 233 -0.02 19.01 8.28
C GLU A 233 -0.19 20.39 8.92
N SER A 234 0.37 20.58 10.12
CA SER A 234 0.44 21.90 10.75
C SER A 234 1.60 22.73 10.20
N LYS A 235 1.38 24.03 9.96
CA LYS A 235 2.48 24.99 9.76
C LYS A 235 3.51 24.87 10.91
N PRO A 236 4.83 24.93 10.64
CA PRO A 236 5.87 24.83 11.67
C PRO A 236 5.65 25.79 12.85
N PHE A 237 5.73 25.26 14.07
CA PHE A 237 5.49 26.03 15.31
C PHE A 237 6.60 25.77 16.35
N LYS A 238 6.91 26.77 17.18
CA LYS A 238 7.98 26.65 18.20
C LYS A 238 7.39 26.35 19.58
N HIS A 239 7.72 25.18 20.14
CA HIS A 239 7.27 24.73 21.45
C HIS A 239 8.45 24.22 22.31
N LYS A 240 8.52 24.62 23.58
CA LYS A 240 9.66 24.37 24.49
C LYS A 240 11.05 24.70 23.89
N LYS A 241 11.12 25.78 23.09
CA LYS A 241 12.30 26.24 22.30
C LYS A 241 12.72 25.30 21.14
N VAL A 242 11.92 24.32 20.76
CA VAL A 242 12.17 23.42 19.62
C VAL A 242 11.16 23.72 18.51
N LEU A 243 11.56 23.68 17.23
CA LEU A 243 10.61 23.74 16.12
C LEU A 243 9.95 22.38 15.92
N GLN A 244 8.64 22.38 15.74
CA GLN A 244 7.79 21.18 15.67
C GLN A 244 6.81 21.27 14.50
N ILE A 245 6.45 20.10 13.96
CA ILE A 245 5.40 19.90 12.96
C ILE A 245 4.52 18.75 13.46
N ALA A 246 3.21 18.88 13.30
CA ALA A 246 2.22 17.87 13.62
C ALA A 246 1.58 17.37 12.33
N LEU A 247 1.64 16.05 12.10
CA LEU A 247 0.93 15.36 11.04
C LEU A 247 -0.27 14.62 11.64
N THR A 248 -1.49 15.06 11.33
CA THR A 248 -2.73 14.57 11.95
C THR A 248 -3.62 13.85 10.95
N TYR A 249 -4.07 12.65 11.31
CA TYR A 249 -5.01 11.83 10.58
C TYR A 249 -6.36 11.85 11.31
N ASP A 250 -7.41 12.28 10.61
CA ASP A 250 -8.78 12.30 11.11
C ASP A 250 -9.57 11.10 10.56
N PHE A 251 -10.43 10.52 11.38
CA PHE A 251 -11.12 9.26 11.11
C PHE A 251 -12.65 9.42 10.99
N ASP A 252 -13.31 8.47 10.31
CA ASP A 252 -14.75 8.52 9.99
C ASP A 252 -15.69 8.41 11.22
N ASP A 253 -15.17 7.96 12.36
CA ASP A 253 -15.87 8.05 13.65
C ASP A 253 -15.57 9.32 14.48
N GLY A 254 -14.80 10.24 13.92
CA GLY A 254 -14.39 11.49 14.54
C GLY A 254 -13.25 11.36 15.56
N GLN A 255 -12.57 10.21 15.63
CA GLN A 255 -11.28 10.11 16.31
C GLN A 255 -10.18 10.80 15.50
N ASN A 256 -9.08 11.16 16.16
CA ASN A 256 -7.87 11.60 15.48
C ASN A 256 -6.59 10.99 16.05
N PHE A 257 -5.55 11.00 15.23
CA PHE A 257 -4.22 10.48 15.50
C PHE A 257 -3.18 11.47 15.00
N THR A 258 -2.18 11.84 15.82
CA THR A 258 -1.19 12.87 15.45
C THR A 258 0.23 12.41 15.77
N ILE A 259 1.11 12.44 14.76
CA ILE A 259 2.56 12.29 14.96
C ILE A 259 3.17 13.68 15.12
N LEU A 260 3.92 13.88 16.21
CA LEU A 260 4.66 15.11 16.46
C LEU A 260 6.13 14.90 16.11
N PHE A 261 6.57 15.61 15.08
CA PHE A 261 7.95 15.74 14.64
C PHE A 261 8.62 16.95 15.29
N HIS A 262 9.95 16.91 15.38
CA HIS A 262 10.74 18.07 15.78
C HIS A 262 12.07 18.14 15.01
N LYS A 263 12.52 19.36 14.72
CA LYS A 263 13.91 19.60 14.30
C LYS A 263 14.81 19.49 15.55
N PRO A 264 15.87 18.67 15.56
CA PRO A 264 16.68 18.45 16.76
C PRO A 264 17.48 19.70 17.17
N ASP A 265 17.84 20.57 16.22
CA ASP A 265 18.44 21.88 16.52
C ASP A 265 17.42 22.87 17.12
N ARG A 266 17.73 23.35 18.33
CA ARG A 266 16.92 24.29 19.12
C ARG A 266 17.16 25.76 18.76
N LEU A 267 18.29 26.07 18.11
CA LEU A 267 18.67 27.43 17.73
C LEU A 267 17.92 27.91 16.47
N SER A 268 17.58 26.98 15.58
CA SER A 268 16.76 27.18 14.38
C SER A 268 15.57 28.13 14.58
N LYS A 269 15.40 29.07 13.63
CA LYS A 269 14.22 29.93 13.53
C LYS A 269 13.15 29.34 12.60
N ASN A 270 13.60 28.75 11.49
CA ASN A 270 12.77 28.13 10.44
C ASN A 270 13.16 26.65 10.24
N ILE A 271 12.31 25.92 9.52
CA ILE A 271 12.60 24.58 8.97
C ILE A 271 12.74 24.73 7.45
N SER A 272 13.85 24.23 6.90
CA SER A 272 14.18 24.14 5.47
C SER A 272 13.82 22.77 4.91
N PRO A 273 13.62 22.59 3.59
CA PRO A 273 13.22 21.31 2.99
C PRO A 273 14.18 20.14 3.31
N ALA A 274 15.49 20.40 3.37
CA ALA A 274 16.52 19.43 3.71
C ALA A 274 16.80 19.29 5.23
N ASP A 275 15.97 19.86 6.11
CA ASP A 275 16.11 19.64 7.55
C ASP A 275 15.53 18.28 7.96
N SER A 276 16.34 17.48 8.64
CA SER A 276 15.90 16.22 9.25
C SER A 276 14.99 16.46 10.46
N LEU A 277 13.86 15.78 10.47
CA LEU A 277 12.80 15.83 11.48
C LEU A 277 12.68 14.48 12.18
N VAL A 278 12.63 14.50 13.51
CA VAL A 278 12.54 13.31 14.36
C VAL A 278 11.17 13.25 15.05
N SER A 279 10.42 12.17 14.86
CA SER A 279 9.19 11.92 15.62
C SER A 279 9.53 11.65 17.09
N TRP A 280 8.91 12.37 18.03
CA TRP A 280 9.22 12.26 19.47
C TRP A 280 8.01 11.93 20.35
N LYS A 281 6.80 12.05 19.80
CA LYS A 281 5.54 11.80 20.49
C LYS A 281 4.45 11.48 19.49
N ILE A 282 3.60 10.51 19.83
CA ILE A 282 2.47 10.11 19.02
C ILE A 282 1.21 10.14 19.89
N LEU A 283 0.17 10.82 19.39
CA LEU A 283 -1.07 11.10 20.08
C LEU A 283 -2.24 10.36 19.41
N MET A 284 -3.22 9.96 20.21
CA MET A 284 -4.56 9.58 19.75
C MET A 284 -5.59 10.31 20.62
N ASN A 285 -6.51 11.07 20.02
CA ASN A 285 -7.49 11.89 20.74
C ASN A 285 -6.84 12.79 21.82
N ASN A 286 -5.72 13.44 21.47
CA ASN A 286 -4.85 14.24 22.36
C ASN A 286 -4.23 13.50 23.56
N ARG A 287 -4.24 12.15 23.58
CA ARG A 287 -3.54 11.33 24.60
C ARG A 287 -2.29 10.71 24.02
N ASP A 288 -1.21 10.70 24.80
CA ASP A 288 0.04 10.03 24.43
C ASP A 288 -0.17 8.51 24.37
N ILE A 289 0.16 7.92 23.22
CA ILE A 289 0.14 6.47 22.98
C ILE A 289 1.50 5.94 22.50
N THR A 290 2.55 6.76 22.53
CA THR A 290 3.87 6.48 21.94
C THR A 290 4.41 5.10 22.37
N ALA A 291 4.43 4.84 23.68
CA ALA A 291 4.89 3.58 24.27
C ALA A 291 3.95 2.37 24.08
N ALA A 292 2.76 2.55 23.48
CA ALA A 292 1.82 1.47 23.16
C ALA A 292 1.89 1.02 21.69
N ILE A 293 2.59 1.77 20.83
CA ILE A 293 2.73 1.47 19.39
C ILE A 293 4.18 1.35 18.94
N GLN A 294 5.13 2.04 19.58
CA GLN A 294 6.56 1.78 19.35
C GLN A 294 6.94 0.36 19.79
N PRO A 295 7.90 -0.29 19.12
CA PRO A 295 8.42 -1.59 19.51
C PRO A 295 9.29 -1.52 20.77
N ASN A 296 9.74 -2.69 21.23
CA ASN A 296 10.74 -2.76 22.29
C ASN A 296 12.10 -2.29 21.74
N GLN A 297 12.92 -1.68 22.60
CA GLN A 297 14.09 -0.88 22.20
C GLN A 297 15.06 -1.64 21.28
N GLY A 298 15.41 -1.02 20.15
CA GLY A 298 16.36 -1.55 19.16
C GLY A 298 15.73 -2.34 18.01
N GLU A 299 14.42 -2.57 18.00
CA GLU A 299 13.70 -3.16 16.85
C GLU A 299 13.18 -2.01 15.95
N GLY A 300 13.62 -1.95 14.69
CA GLY A 300 13.34 -0.82 13.79
C GLY A 300 11.85 -0.66 13.43
N ILE A 301 11.35 0.59 13.42
CA ILE A 301 9.94 0.87 13.11
C ILE A 301 9.66 0.74 11.60
N SER A 302 9.17 -0.41 11.16
CA SER A 302 8.58 -0.55 9.82
C SER A 302 7.17 0.07 9.77
N ILE A 303 6.93 0.91 8.76
CA ILE A 303 5.67 1.67 8.61
C ILE A 303 4.41 0.78 8.58
N PRO A 304 4.39 -0.39 7.91
CA PRO A 304 3.21 -1.28 7.94
C PRO A 304 2.89 -1.85 9.33
N VAL A 305 3.91 -2.17 10.14
CA VAL A 305 3.71 -2.67 11.52
C VAL A 305 3.21 -1.54 12.42
N LEU A 306 3.74 -0.32 12.27
CA LEU A 306 3.25 0.86 12.97
C LEU A 306 1.77 1.13 12.62
N ALA A 307 1.43 1.15 11.32
CA ALA A 307 0.06 1.33 10.83
C ALA A 307 -0.90 0.29 11.41
N GLY A 308 -0.54 -0.99 11.41
CA GLY A 308 -1.34 -2.07 11.99
C GLY A 308 -1.58 -1.89 13.51
N ARG A 309 -0.55 -1.44 14.26
CA ARG A 309 -0.67 -1.15 15.70
C ARG A 309 -1.59 0.05 15.97
N ILE A 310 -1.49 1.12 15.17
CA ILE A 310 -2.36 2.30 15.26
C ILE A 310 -3.83 1.91 15.00
N MET A 311 -4.09 1.26 13.85
CA MET A 311 -5.44 0.86 13.44
C MET A 311 -6.09 -0.09 14.45
N LYS A 312 -5.32 -1.00 15.06
CA LYS A 312 -5.80 -1.88 16.15
C LYS A 312 -6.32 -1.08 17.35
N LEU A 313 -5.59 -0.06 17.81
CA LEU A 313 -6.02 0.78 18.94
C LEU A 313 -7.25 1.64 18.61
N ILE A 314 -7.30 2.22 17.41
CA ILE A 314 -8.41 3.07 16.96
C ILE A 314 -9.71 2.25 16.85
N ASN A 315 -9.64 1.06 16.24
CA ASN A 315 -10.77 0.14 16.13
C ASN A 315 -11.26 -0.33 17.52
N GLN A 316 -10.35 -0.66 18.44
CA GLN A 316 -10.71 -1.02 19.82
C GLN A 316 -11.39 0.14 20.58
N ASN A 317 -10.98 1.39 20.33
CA ASN A 317 -11.56 2.56 21.00
C ASN A 317 -12.88 3.07 20.36
N SER A 318 -13.14 2.79 19.08
CA SER A 318 -14.25 3.35 18.30
C SER A 318 -15.61 3.24 19.01
N ASN A 319 -15.97 2.04 19.49
CA ASN A 319 -17.22 1.80 20.20
C ASN A 319 -17.35 2.60 21.51
N ARG A 320 -16.24 2.86 22.20
CA ARG A 320 -16.19 3.72 23.39
C ARG A 320 -16.31 5.20 23.01
N PHE A 321 -15.61 5.60 21.94
CA PHE A 321 -15.60 6.98 21.45
C PHE A 321 -16.99 7.42 20.97
N LYS A 322 -17.66 6.62 20.14
CA LYS A 322 -19.04 6.85 19.68
C LYS A 322 -20.02 7.04 20.84
N ARG A 323 -19.93 6.19 21.88
CA ARG A 323 -20.73 6.31 23.12
C ARG A 323 -20.42 7.58 23.93
N LEU A 324 -19.17 8.05 23.93
CA LEU A 324 -18.77 9.29 24.61
C LEU A 324 -19.21 10.54 23.85
N GLN A 325 -19.09 10.57 22.52
CA GLN A 325 -19.57 11.68 21.69
C GLN A 325 -21.08 11.85 21.79
N ALA A 326 -21.86 10.76 21.78
CA ALA A 326 -23.31 10.81 22.02
C ALA A 326 -23.65 11.49 23.35
N LYS A 327 -22.99 11.09 24.45
CA LYS A 327 -23.17 11.72 25.78
C LYS A 327 -22.67 13.16 25.85
N LYS A 328 -21.64 13.53 25.07
CA LYS A 328 -21.16 14.92 24.96
C LYS A 328 -22.21 15.80 24.25
N ALA A 329 -22.78 15.33 23.15
CA ALA A 329 -23.84 16.01 22.41
C ALA A 329 -25.14 16.13 23.22
N GLU A 330 -25.51 15.10 23.98
CA GLU A 330 -26.62 15.13 24.94
C GLU A 330 -26.42 16.23 26.00
N LYS A 331 -25.25 16.25 26.66
CA LYS A 331 -24.90 17.27 27.66
C LYS A 331 -24.88 18.68 27.07
N ALA A 332 -24.33 18.87 25.86
CA ALA A 332 -24.34 20.18 25.19
C ALA A 332 -25.76 20.69 24.92
N LYS A 333 -26.68 19.81 24.45
CA LYS A 333 -28.10 20.14 24.26
C LYS A 333 -28.80 20.47 25.59
N ALA A 334 -28.48 19.75 26.66
CA ALA A 334 -29.02 20.03 27.99
C ALA A 334 -28.51 21.37 28.57
N LEU A 335 -27.25 21.71 28.33
CA LEU A 335 -26.61 22.95 28.76
C LEU A 335 -27.22 24.16 28.02
N ALA A 336 -27.28 24.13 26.68
CA ALA A 336 -27.92 25.20 25.90
C ALA A 336 -29.40 25.41 26.27
N LYS A 337 -30.13 24.33 26.59
CA LYS A 337 -31.51 24.42 27.11
C LYS A 337 -31.58 25.05 28.50
N ALA A 338 -30.56 24.86 29.34
CA ALA A 338 -30.48 25.51 30.64
C ALA A 338 -30.15 27.00 30.52
N GLU A 339 -29.21 27.37 29.65
CA GLU A 339 -28.83 28.77 29.36
C GLU A 339 -30.02 29.57 28.83
N ASN A 340 -30.74 29.05 27.82
CA ASN A 340 -31.96 29.69 27.32
C ASN A 340 -33.00 29.91 28.43
N ARG A 341 -33.16 28.94 29.34
CA ARG A 341 -34.09 29.07 30.48
C ARG A 341 -33.61 30.03 31.57
N VAL A 342 -32.31 30.34 31.63
CA VAL A 342 -31.77 31.41 32.48
C VAL A 342 -32.07 32.77 31.83
N LEU A 343 -31.83 32.92 30.53
CA LEU A 343 -32.11 34.13 29.77
C LEU A 343 -33.60 34.49 29.78
N GLU A 344 -34.49 33.52 29.52
CA GLU A 344 -35.95 33.67 29.66
C GLU A 344 -36.35 34.22 31.04
N LYS A 345 -35.74 33.70 32.11
CA LYS A 345 -36.02 34.14 33.48
C LYS A 345 -35.44 35.51 33.81
N GLN A 346 -34.28 35.87 33.26
CA GLN A 346 -33.70 37.20 33.42
C GLN A 346 -34.60 38.26 32.75
N ASN A 347 -35.10 37.97 31.55
CA ASN A 347 -36.03 38.85 30.83
C ASN A 347 -37.39 39.00 31.55
N LEU A 348 -37.92 37.91 32.11
CA LEU A 348 -39.15 37.96 32.92
C LEU A 348 -38.94 38.75 34.22
N LEU A 349 -37.77 38.61 34.85
CA LEU A 349 -37.42 39.34 36.07
C LEU A 349 -37.23 40.84 35.81
N SER A 350 -36.71 41.25 34.65
CA SER A 350 -36.62 42.67 34.29
C SER A 350 -38.00 43.28 33.98
N SER A 351 -38.89 42.57 33.27
CA SER A 351 -40.25 43.07 33.02
C SER A 351 -41.07 43.20 34.30
N LEU A 352 -41.01 42.24 35.22
CA LEU A 352 -41.69 42.34 36.52
C LEU A 352 -41.15 43.49 37.39
N LYS A 353 -39.86 43.83 37.29
CA LYS A 353 -39.29 45.00 37.97
C LYS A 353 -39.88 46.32 37.44
N GLN A 354 -39.96 46.45 36.11
CA GLN A 354 -40.58 47.62 35.46
C GLN A 354 -42.07 47.75 35.80
N GLU A 355 -42.79 46.62 35.88
CA GLU A 355 -44.19 46.59 36.31
C GLU A 355 -44.34 47.06 37.77
N ILE A 356 -43.51 46.55 38.69
CA ILE A 356 -43.50 46.99 40.10
C ILE A 356 -43.18 48.49 40.23
N GLU A 357 -42.19 48.99 39.50
CA GLU A 357 -41.79 50.41 39.49
C GLU A 357 -42.93 51.31 38.98
N SER A 358 -43.63 50.88 37.91
CA SER A 358 -44.81 51.59 37.41
C SER A 358 -45.95 51.63 38.43
N LEU A 359 -46.26 50.49 39.07
CA LEU A 359 -47.31 50.40 40.09
C LEU A 359 -46.98 51.20 41.37
N GLN A 360 -45.70 51.30 41.73
CA GLN A 360 -45.25 52.20 42.80
C GLN A 360 -45.52 53.66 42.44
N SER A 361 -45.18 54.06 41.20
CA SER A 361 -45.47 55.42 40.73
C SER A 361 -46.98 55.73 40.67
N GLU A 362 -47.83 54.77 40.31
CA GLU A 362 -49.29 54.94 40.39
C GLU A 362 -49.76 55.10 41.84
N LEU A 363 -49.19 54.34 42.78
CA LEU A 363 -49.54 54.41 44.20
C LEU A 363 -49.20 55.77 44.82
N ASP A 364 -48.03 56.34 44.48
CA ASP A 364 -47.60 57.66 44.96
C ASP A 364 -48.43 58.81 44.35
N ASN A 365 -48.86 58.66 43.09
CA ASN A 365 -49.82 59.58 42.45
C ASN A 365 -51.22 59.48 43.13
N LEU A 366 -51.65 58.27 43.50
CA LEU A 366 -52.90 58.06 44.26
C LEU A 366 -52.82 58.58 45.71
N ALA A 367 -51.64 58.55 46.34
CA ALA A 367 -51.41 59.10 47.66
C ALA A 367 -51.47 60.64 47.63
N THR A 368 -50.72 61.27 46.72
CA THR A 368 -50.72 62.73 46.53
C THR A 368 -52.08 63.27 46.07
N SER A 369 -52.87 62.48 45.34
CA SER A 369 -54.26 62.80 44.99
C SER A 369 -55.24 62.86 46.19
N LYS A 370 -54.85 62.47 47.41
CA LYS A 370 -55.79 62.22 48.52
C LYS A 370 -55.61 63.10 49.76
N THR A 371 -54.76 64.13 49.71
CA THR A 371 -54.47 65.01 50.85
C THR A 371 -54.46 66.50 50.50
N GLU A 372 -55.45 67.25 50.99
CA GLU A 372 -55.30 68.70 51.23
C GLU A 372 -54.52 68.94 52.55
N PRO A 373 -53.83 70.09 52.72
CA PRO A 373 -52.76 70.24 53.71
C PRO A 373 -53.15 70.96 55.02
N ALA A 374 -52.51 70.56 56.13
CA ALA A 374 -52.42 71.28 57.41
C ALA A 374 -51.08 70.88 58.13
N PRO A 375 -50.52 71.70 59.06
CA PRO A 375 -49.08 72.02 58.96
C PRO A 375 -48.15 71.57 60.11
N GLU A 376 -46.89 71.99 59.95
CA GLU A 376 -45.65 71.83 60.73
C GLU A 376 -45.71 71.78 62.27
N VAL A 377 -44.80 70.99 62.88
CA VAL A 377 -43.93 71.40 64.02
C VAL A 377 -42.58 70.65 63.93
N ALA A 378 -41.47 71.35 64.17
CA ALA A 378 -40.16 70.80 64.58
C ALA A 378 -39.70 71.49 65.88
N PRO A 379 -38.82 70.87 66.71
CA PRO A 379 -37.42 71.34 66.77
C PRO A 379 -36.35 70.26 67.11
N GLU A 380 -35.12 70.75 67.30
CA GLU A 380 -33.79 70.14 67.48
C GLU A 380 -33.46 69.71 68.95
N PRO A 381 -32.19 69.44 69.38
CA PRO A 381 -31.19 68.44 68.93
C PRO A 381 -30.52 67.62 70.08
N GLU A 382 -29.45 66.86 69.76
CA GLU A 382 -28.34 66.37 70.65
C GLU A 382 -28.65 65.26 71.70
N PRO A 383 -27.61 64.56 72.27
CA PRO A 383 -26.16 64.68 72.08
C PRO A 383 -25.44 63.38 71.61
N GLU A 384 -24.12 63.46 71.45
CA GLU A 384 -23.20 62.37 71.10
C GLU A 384 -22.97 61.34 72.23
N VAL A 385 -22.77 60.06 71.88
CA VAL A 385 -22.11 59.05 72.75
C VAL A 385 -21.23 58.14 71.89
N ALA A 386 -19.93 58.10 72.18
CA ALA A 386 -18.95 57.28 71.47
C ALA A 386 -18.71 55.92 72.15
N PRO A 387 -18.55 54.82 71.40
CA PRO A 387 -17.95 53.57 71.86
C PRO A 387 -16.48 53.43 71.42
N GLU A 388 -15.58 53.14 72.37
CA GLU A 388 -14.21 52.68 72.10
C GLU A 388 -14.15 51.14 71.87
N PRO A 389 -13.05 50.58 71.32
CA PRO A 389 -13.18 49.57 70.26
C PRO A 389 -12.68 48.14 70.58
N GLU A 390 -12.59 47.33 69.52
CA GLU A 390 -11.81 46.09 69.34
C GLU A 390 -12.33 44.77 69.96
N PRO A 391 -11.93 43.59 69.41
CA PRO A 391 -10.95 43.36 68.33
C PRO A 391 -11.54 42.87 67.00
N GLU A 392 -10.80 43.10 65.92
CA GLU A 392 -11.08 42.55 64.58
C GLU A 392 -10.72 41.06 64.49
N VAL A 393 -11.47 40.29 63.68
CA VAL A 393 -11.08 38.96 63.20
C VAL A 393 -11.10 39.02 61.67
N ALA A 394 -9.95 38.77 61.04
CA ALA A 394 -9.77 38.99 59.61
C ALA A 394 -10.61 38.02 58.75
N PRO A 395 -11.32 38.51 57.71
CA PRO A 395 -11.86 37.65 56.66
C PRO A 395 -10.75 37.22 55.68
N GLU A 396 -10.79 35.96 55.24
CA GLU A 396 -9.98 35.51 54.11
C GLU A 396 -10.56 36.06 52.79
N PRO A 397 -9.74 36.50 51.81
CA PRO A 397 -10.25 37.14 50.61
C PRO A 397 -10.82 36.13 49.60
N GLU A 398 -12.06 36.37 49.16
CA GLU A 398 -12.60 35.70 47.97
C GLU A 398 -11.87 36.19 46.70
N ALA A 399 -11.60 35.28 45.77
CA ALA A 399 -10.85 35.60 44.55
C ALA A 399 -11.78 36.15 43.46
N GLU A 400 -11.90 37.48 43.36
CA GLU A 400 -12.61 38.13 42.26
C GLU A 400 -11.95 37.86 40.90
N VAL A 401 -12.79 37.58 39.89
CA VAL A 401 -12.35 37.31 38.51
C VAL A 401 -12.36 38.62 37.72
N ALA A 402 -11.18 39.15 37.41
CA ALA A 402 -11.04 40.35 36.57
C ALA A 402 -11.52 40.09 35.12
N PRO A 403 -12.22 41.04 34.48
CA PRO A 403 -12.78 40.87 33.14
C PRO A 403 -11.72 40.97 32.03
N VAL A 404 -12.06 40.41 30.87
CA VAL A 404 -11.24 40.45 29.65
C VAL A 404 -11.37 41.83 28.97
N PRO A 405 -10.27 42.54 28.67
CA PRO A 405 -10.29 43.71 27.80
C PRO A 405 -10.29 43.28 26.32
N GLU A 406 -11.22 43.83 25.56
CA GLU A 406 -11.12 43.87 24.09
C GLU A 406 -10.01 44.86 23.69
N ALA A 407 -9.34 44.61 22.56
CA ALA A 407 -8.28 45.47 22.02
C ALA A 407 -8.60 45.88 20.58
N GLU A 408 -8.43 47.16 20.28
CA GLU A 408 -8.98 47.81 19.08
C GLU A 408 -8.18 47.55 17.80
N VAL A 409 -8.84 47.73 16.65
CA VAL A 409 -8.19 47.77 15.33
C VAL A 409 -7.76 49.20 15.02
N ALA A 410 -6.46 49.41 14.82
CA ALA A 410 -5.88 50.67 14.33
C ALA A 410 -4.96 50.40 13.11
N PRO A 411 -4.85 51.35 12.14
CA PRO A 411 -4.30 51.07 10.81
C PRO A 411 -2.76 51.21 10.70
N VAL A 412 -2.26 50.76 9.54
CA VAL A 412 -0.86 50.70 9.11
C VAL A 412 -0.20 52.08 8.97
N PRO A 413 1.07 52.23 9.40
CA PRO A 413 2.01 53.19 8.83
C PRO A 413 3.00 52.49 7.87
N GLU A 414 3.05 52.96 6.62
CA GLU A 414 4.20 52.72 5.73
C GLU A 414 5.35 53.65 6.14
N ALA A 415 6.60 53.18 6.05
CA ALA A 415 7.80 54.00 6.27
C ALA A 415 8.96 53.50 5.41
N GLU A 416 9.78 54.43 4.91
CA GLU A 416 10.72 54.21 3.81
C GLU A 416 12.11 53.67 4.23
N VAL A 417 12.91 53.35 3.22
CA VAL A 417 14.27 52.78 3.33
C VAL A 417 15.28 53.77 3.95
N ALA A 418 16.20 53.24 4.75
CA ALA A 418 17.49 53.88 5.06
C ALA A 418 18.63 52.83 4.96
N PRO A 419 19.78 53.15 4.34
CA PRO A 419 20.88 52.21 4.09
C PRO A 419 21.88 52.07 5.25
N GLU A 420 22.94 51.30 5.00
CA GLU A 420 23.93 50.72 5.92
C GLU A 420 24.88 51.72 6.61
N PRO A 421 25.59 51.24 7.65
CA PRO A 421 26.99 51.56 7.89
C PRO A 421 27.89 50.31 7.83
N GLU A 422 28.88 50.32 6.94
CA GLU A 422 30.03 49.39 6.96
C GLU A 422 30.93 49.65 8.19
N PRO A 423 31.77 48.66 8.58
CA PRO A 423 33.13 49.01 9.02
C PRO A 423 34.24 48.06 8.52
N GLU A 424 35.11 48.65 7.69
CA GLU A 424 36.59 48.54 7.67
C GLU A 424 37.28 47.15 7.67
N VAL A 425 38.04 46.91 6.58
CA VAL A 425 38.98 45.79 6.39
C VAL A 425 40.36 46.10 6.98
N ALA A 426 41.02 45.09 7.56
CA ALA A 426 42.46 45.11 7.85
C ALA A 426 43.19 44.07 6.95
N PRO A 427 44.24 44.44 6.18
CA PRO A 427 44.75 43.59 5.09
C PRO A 427 46.06 42.83 5.36
N GLU A 428 46.35 41.88 4.46
CA GLU A 428 47.66 41.30 4.07
C GLU A 428 48.43 40.38 5.05
N PRO A 429 49.34 39.49 4.56
CA PRO A 429 49.77 39.32 3.16
C PRO A 429 49.58 37.92 2.54
N GLU A 430 49.66 37.88 1.20
CA GLU A 430 49.87 36.72 0.33
C GLU A 430 51.39 36.36 0.27
N PRO A 431 51.98 35.60 -0.70
CA PRO A 431 51.42 34.79 -1.79
C PRO A 431 52.09 33.41 -2.02
N GLU A 432 51.60 32.62 -2.99
CA GLU A 432 52.30 32.39 -4.28
C GLU A 432 51.40 31.65 -5.29
N VAL A 433 51.71 31.80 -6.59
CA VAL A 433 50.77 31.60 -7.72
C VAL A 433 51.33 30.63 -8.76
N ALA A 434 50.47 29.77 -9.31
CA ALA A 434 50.65 29.16 -10.64
C ALA A 434 49.27 28.99 -11.32
N PRO A 435 49.14 29.16 -12.66
CA PRO A 435 47.89 29.68 -13.25
C PRO A 435 47.09 28.69 -14.13
N GLU A 436 45.79 28.98 -14.24
CA GLU A 436 45.00 29.25 -15.48
C GLU A 436 45.61 28.93 -16.87
N PRO A 437 44.78 28.55 -17.88
CA PRO A 437 43.54 29.28 -18.22
C PRO A 437 42.27 28.48 -18.65
N GLU A 438 41.13 28.97 -18.14
CA GLU A 438 39.96 29.56 -18.84
C GLU A 438 39.38 29.06 -20.21
N ALA A 439 38.09 29.42 -20.35
CA ALA A 439 37.36 29.90 -21.55
C ALA A 439 36.38 28.96 -22.29
N GLU A 440 35.16 29.37 -22.67
CA GLU A 440 34.36 30.59 -22.35
C GLU A 440 32.85 30.38 -22.73
N VAL A 441 31.92 31.17 -22.13
CA VAL A 441 30.64 31.74 -22.68
C VAL A 441 29.72 30.83 -23.56
N ALA A 442 28.49 30.41 -23.19
CA ALA A 442 27.22 31.13 -22.86
C ALA A 442 26.55 31.89 -24.05
N PRO A 443 25.26 32.32 -24.06
CA PRO A 443 24.14 32.13 -23.10
C PRO A 443 22.72 31.77 -23.74
N GLU A 444 21.69 31.56 -22.89
CA GLU A 444 20.26 32.05 -22.89
C GLU A 444 19.40 32.32 -24.19
N PRO A 445 18.04 32.50 -24.12
CA PRO A 445 16.99 32.00 -23.18
C PRO A 445 15.62 31.57 -23.83
N GLU A 446 14.68 31.16 -22.96
CA GLU A 446 13.18 31.17 -22.94
C GLU A 446 12.28 31.62 -24.14
N ALA A 447 11.08 30.99 -24.25
CA ALA A 447 9.83 31.58 -24.78
C ALA A 447 8.54 30.83 -24.34
N GLU A 448 7.37 31.51 -24.31
CA GLU A 448 6.12 31.15 -23.59
C GLU A 448 4.86 30.81 -24.46
N VAL A 449 3.89 30.07 -23.85
CA VAL A 449 2.40 30.26 -23.87
C VAL A 449 1.46 29.85 -25.07
N ALA A 450 0.61 28.84 -24.78
CA ALA A 450 -0.86 28.65 -25.06
C ALA A 450 -1.42 28.56 -26.55
N PRO A 451 -2.76 28.53 -26.80
CA PRO A 451 -3.62 27.33 -26.77
C PRO A 451 -4.49 27.03 -28.06
N GLU A 452 -5.55 26.21 -27.91
CA GLU A 452 -6.57 25.61 -28.85
C GLU A 452 -7.37 26.61 -29.77
N PRO A 453 -8.34 26.24 -30.70
CA PRO A 453 -9.02 24.93 -30.97
C PRO A 453 -9.47 24.56 -32.44
N GLU A 454 -10.09 23.36 -32.58
CA GLU A 454 -11.22 22.88 -33.46
C GLU A 454 -11.29 22.91 -35.03
N ALA A 455 -12.04 21.92 -35.55
CA ALA A 455 -12.10 21.31 -36.89
C ALA A 455 -13.15 21.83 -37.93
N GLU A 456 -13.09 21.35 -39.19
CA GLU A 456 -14.24 20.72 -39.94
C GLU A 456 -13.84 20.06 -41.31
N VAL A 457 -14.79 19.60 -42.15
CA VAL A 457 -14.71 18.41 -43.08
C VAL A 457 -15.12 18.72 -44.57
N ALA A 458 -15.21 17.85 -45.64
CA ALA A 458 -15.41 16.39 -45.81
C ALA A 458 -14.67 15.64 -47.01
N PRO A 459 -15.21 15.31 -48.23
CA PRO A 459 -15.20 13.88 -48.68
C PRO A 459 -14.95 13.46 -50.19
N VAL A 460 -15.00 12.11 -50.42
CA VAL A 460 -15.21 11.26 -51.66
C VAL A 460 -13.99 10.92 -52.61
N PRO A 461 -14.01 9.93 -53.58
CA PRO A 461 -13.18 8.69 -53.49
C PRO A 461 -12.26 8.31 -54.71
N GLU A 462 -11.80 7.04 -54.75
CA GLU A 462 -10.62 6.42 -55.42
C GLU A 462 -10.60 6.18 -56.97
N PRO A 463 -9.38 6.00 -57.55
CA PRO A 463 -9.11 5.17 -58.74
C PRO A 463 -7.85 4.24 -58.66
N GLU A 464 -7.72 3.25 -59.56
CA GLU A 464 -6.64 2.22 -59.62
C GLU A 464 -5.36 2.62 -60.41
N VAL A 465 -4.15 2.23 -59.95
CA VAL A 465 -2.89 2.17 -60.76
C VAL A 465 -1.94 1.05 -60.27
N ALA A 466 -1.02 0.58 -61.13
CA ALA A 466 -0.05 -0.52 -60.93
C ALA A 466 1.32 -0.08 -60.31
N PRO A 467 2.22 -1.01 -59.88
CA PRO A 467 3.35 -0.68 -58.99
C PRO A 467 4.73 -0.51 -59.69
N GLU A 468 5.61 0.29 -59.06
CA GLU A 468 7.04 0.45 -59.40
C GLU A 468 7.91 0.67 -58.09
N PRO A 469 9.26 0.80 -58.13
CA PRO A 469 10.15 0.27 -57.09
C PRO A 469 10.47 1.18 -55.88
N ALA A 470 11.06 0.56 -54.83
CA ALA A 470 11.29 1.15 -53.50
C ALA A 470 12.69 1.78 -53.28
N PRO A 471 12.74 2.83 -52.43
CA PRO A 471 13.92 3.12 -51.59
C PRO A 471 13.60 3.46 -50.10
N GLU A 472 14.53 3.08 -49.23
CA GLU A 472 15.03 3.68 -47.96
C GLU A 472 14.13 4.46 -46.94
N VAL A 473 14.10 3.89 -45.71
CA VAL A 473 14.30 4.51 -44.36
C VAL A 473 13.22 5.40 -43.68
N ALA A 474 12.58 4.82 -42.64
CA ALA A 474 12.04 5.42 -41.37
C ALA A 474 10.88 6.47 -41.42
N PRO A 475 10.16 6.76 -40.31
CA PRO A 475 10.24 6.25 -38.92
C PRO A 475 8.91 5.61 -38.39
N GLU A 476 8.58 5.83 -37.11
CA GLU A 476 7.52 5.23 -36.25
C GLU A 476 6.19 6.06 -36.23
N PRO A 477 5.19 5.91 -35.31
CA PRO A 477 4.96 4.95 -34.20
C PRO A 477 3.48 4.43 -33.97
N ALA A 478 3.32 3.49 -33.01
CA ALA A 478 2.24 3.29 -31.98
C ALA A 478 0.70 3.38 -32.34
N PRO A 479 -0.28 3.17 -31.40
CA PRO A 479 -1.39 2.21 -31.66
C PRO A 479 -2.81 2.68 -31.18
N GLU A 480 -3.65 1.73 -30.71
CA GLU A 480 -4.86 1.90 -29.84
C GLU A 480 -6.17 2.46 -30.47
N VAL A 481 -7.40 2.15 -29.99
CA VAL A 481 -7.94 1.11 -29.05
C VAL A 481 -9.09 0.35 -29.78
N VAL A 482 -10.25 -0.19 -29.34
CA VAL A 482 -11.08 -0.53 -28.13
C VAL A 482 -12.14 -1.59 -28.61
N PRO A 483 -12.97 -2.28 -27.79
CA PRO A 483 -12.89 -2.63 -26.35
C PRO A 483 -13.13 -4.14 -26.06
N GLU A 484 -12.99 -4.57 -24.80
CA GLU A 484 -13.44 -5.88 -24.30
C GLU A 484 -14.92 -5.88 -23.84
N PRO A 485 -15.57 -7.06 -23.81
CA PRO A 485 -16.63 -7.38 -22.85
C PRO A 485 -16.20 -8.51 -21.87
N GLU A 486 -16.73 -8.45 -20.65
CA GLU A 486 -16.30 -9.19 -19.45
C GLU A 486 -16.74 -10.68 -19.39
N PRO A 487 -16.02 -11.55 -18.66
CA PRO A 487 -16.49 -12.86 -18.21
C PRO A 487 -16.95 -12.90 -16.73
N GLU A 488 -17.97 -13.72 -16.44
CA GLU A 488 -18.61 -13.82 -15.11
C GLU A 488 -17.82 -14.63 -14.06
N VAL A 489 -18.18 -14.47 -12.77
CA VAL A 489 -17.51 -15.08 -11.60
C VAL A 489 -18.35 -16.20 -10.98
N ALA A 490 -17.69 -17.27 -10.49
CA ALA A 490 -18.30 -18.35 -9.69
C ALA A 490 -17.64 -18.48 -8.29
N PRO A 491 -18.39 -18.93 -7.24
CA PRO A 491 -17.95 -18.84 -5.84
C PRO A 491 -17.17 -20.06 -5.28
N VAL A 492 -16.63 -19.90 -4.06
CA VAL A 492 -15.77 -20.84 -3.32
C VAL A 492 -16.39 -21.19 -1.95
N PRO A 493 -16.26 -22.42 -1.41
CA PRO A 493 -16.94 -22.87 -0.17
C PRO A 493 -16.16 -22.67 1.14
N GLU A 494 -16.86 -22.84 2.28
CA GLU A 494 -16.36 -22.73 3.67
C GLU A 494 -16.17 -24.11 4.37
N PRO A 495 -15.46 -24.21 5.51
CA PRO A 495 -15.07 -25.49 6.15
C PRO A 495 -15.95 -25.95 7.34
N GLU A 496 -16.01 -27.26 7.58
CA GLU A 496 -16.60 -27.91 8.76
C GLU A 496 -15.57 -28.76 9.56
N VAL A 497 -15.91 -29.16 10.80
CA VAL A 497 -15.04 -29.93 11.71
C VAL A 497 -15.60 -31.34 11.95
N ALA A 498 -14.73 -32.36 11.95
CA ALA A 498 -15.12 -33.78 11.97
C ALA A 498 -15.62 -34.29 13.34
N PRO A 499 -16.63 -35.20 13.37
CA PRO A 499 -17.37 -35.57 14.59
C PRO A 499 -16.59 -36.44 15.60
N GLU A 500 -15.57 -37.19 15.18
CA GLU A 500 -14.79 -38.05 16.11
C GLU A 500 -14.01 -37.24 17.16
N ILE A 501 -13.64 -36.00 16.85
CA ILE A 501 -12.92 -35.11 17.77
C ILE A 501 -13.84 -34.67 18.93
N LEU A 502 -15.11 -34.40 18.65
CA LEU A 502 -16.08 -33.92 19.63
C LEU A 502 -16.36 -34.95 20.74
N GLN A 503 -16.44 -36.24 20.40
CA GLN A 503 -16.73 -37.29 21.38
C GLN A 503 -15.63 -37.41 22.45
N ASN A 504 -14.37 -37.22 22.08
CA ASN A 504 -13.25 -37.29 23.02
C ASN A 504 -13.24 -36.11 24.02
N LEU A 505 -13.65 -34.92 23.57
CA LEU A 505 -13.69 -33.71 24.41
C LEU A 505 -14.81 -33.79 25.47
N LEU A 506 -15.99 -34.28 25.08
CA LEU A 506 -17.16 -34.44 25.95
C LEU A 506 -16.93 -35.42 27.12
N VAL A 507 -15.93 -36.30 27.05
CA VAL A 507 -15.60 -37.27 28.11
C VAL A 507 -14.68 -36.67 29.19
N SER A 508 -14.10 -35.47 28.99
CA SER A 508 -13.18 -34.87 29.97
C SER A 508 -13.88 -34.05 31.07
N ASP A 509 -13.46 -34.23 32.32
CA ASP A 509 -13.95 -33.49 33.50
C ASP A 509 -13.47 -32.02 33.55
N ALA A 510 -12.77 -31.54 32.51
CA ALA A 510 -12.17 -30.20 32.46
C ALA A 510 -12.99 -29.17 31.68
N SER A 511 -14.01 -29.60 30.92
CA SER A 511 -14.82 -28.73 30.05
C SER A 511 -16.14 -28.31 30.70
N ASN A 512 -16.70 -27.18 30.24
CA ASN A 512 -17.86 -26.59 30.89
C ASN A 512 -19.13 -27.48 30.85
N PRO A 513 -19.81 -27.70 32.00
CA PRO A 513 -21.04 -28.51 32.03
C PRO A 513 -22.19 -27.88 31.24
N LEU A 514 -22.25 -26.55 31.12
CA LEU A 514 -23.26 -25.86 30.30
C LEU A 514 -23.09 -26.25 28.83
N TYR A 515 -21.88 -26.07 28.27
CA TYR A 515 -21.58 -26.40 26.87
C TYR A 515 -21.81 -27.89 26.58
N LYS A 516 -21.40 -28.78 27.50
CA LYS A 516 -21.68 -30.22 27.39
C LYS A 516 -23.18 -30.52 27.32
N SER A 517 -24.00 -29.96 28.23
CA SER A 517 -25.46 -30.20 28.23
C SER A 517 -26.20 -29.62 27.00
N ILE A 518 -25.64 -28.58 26.36
CA ILE A 518 -26.12 -28.04 25.08
C ILE A 518 -25.79 -29.01 23.94
N ILE A 519 -24.55 -29.48 23.84
CA ILE A 519 -24.09 -30.41 22.79
C ILE A 519 -24.77 -31.78 22.92
N GLU A 520 -25.08 -32.23 24.14
CA GLU A 520 -25.87 -33.44 24.41
C GLU A 520 -27.39 -33.24 24.17
N GLY A 521 -27.82 -32.06 23.70
CA GLY A 521 -29.22 -31.76 23.35
C GLY A 521 -30.18 -31.67 24.55
N GLN A 522 -29.65 -31.62 25.78
CA GLN A 522 -30.45 -31.57 27.01
C GLN A 522 -30.95 -30.14 27.32
N VAL A 523 -30.20 -29.14 26.89
CA VAL A 523 -30.53 -27.71 27.04
C VAL A 523 -30.82 -27.12 25.66
N GLY A 524 -32.09 -26.74 25.44
CA GLY A 524 -32.53 -26.12 24.19
C GLY A 524 -32.40 -24.60 24.18
N VAL A 525 -32.26 -24.00 23.00
CA VAL A 525 -32.11 -22.53 22.84
C VAL A 525 -33.22 -21.75 23.55
N SER A 526 -32.81 -20.87 24.48
CA SER A 526 -33.57 -19.76 25.03
C SER A 526 -32.68 -18.51 25.15
N LEU A 527 -33.28 -17.34 25.39
CA LEU A 527 -32.51 -16.12 25.68
C LEU A 527 -31.61 -16.29 26.91
N GLU A 528 -32.12 -16.90 27.98
CA GLU A 528 -31.37 -17.13 29.22
C GLU A 528 -30.16 -18.05 29.01
N VAL A 529 -30.29 -19.08 28.15
CA VAL A 529 -29.18 -19.97 27.78
C VAL A 529 -28.13 -19.22 26.96
N LEU A 530 -28.53 -18.35 26.04
CA LEU A 530 -27.61 -17.54 25.24
C LEU A 530 -26.83 -16.53 26.11
N GLU A 531 -27.47 -15.94 27.12
CA GLU A 531 -26.79 -15.08 28.09
C GLU A 531 -25.82 -15.87 28.98
N GLN A 532 -26.20 -17.06 29.46
CA GLN A 532 -25.31 -17.92 30.23
C GLN A 532 -24.09 -18.39 29.41
N VAL A 533 -24.28 -18.73 28.13
CA VAL A 533 -23.18 -19.11 27.22
C VAL A 533 -22.21 -17.94 27.00
N ARG A 534 -22.73 -16.72 26.82
CA ARG A 534 -21.93 -15.48 26.74
C ARG A 534 -21.13 -15.25 28.02
N ASP A 535 -21.81 -15.22 29.17
CA ASP A 535 -21.20 -14.88 30.46
C ASP A 535 -20.16 -15.91 30.91
N GLU A 536 -20.27 -17.16 30.43
CA GLU A 536 -19.27 -18.20 30.63
C GLU A 536 -18.11 -18.10 29.63
N ALA A 537 -18.39 -17.71 28.38
CA ALA A 537 -17.36 -17.50 27.36
C ALA A 537 -16.44 -16.32 27.71
N GLU A 538 -16.98 -15.26 28.34
CA GLU A 538 -16.18 -14.15 28.87
C GLU A 538 -15.21 -14.58 30.00
N LYS A 539 -15.43 -15.73 30.65
CA LYS A 539 -14.52 -16.29 31.67
C LYS A 539 -13.45 -17.19 31.05
N ASN A 540 -13.79 -17.94 30.00
CA ASN A 540 -12.85 -18.81 29.29
C ASN A 540 -13.19 -18.94 27.79
N LEU A 541 -12.58 -18.10 26.95
CA LEU A 541 -12.70 -18.21 25.48
C LEU A 541 -11.96 -19.44 24.90
N GLU A 542 -11.12 -20.12 25.68
CA GLU A 542 -10.31 -21.27 25.25
C GLU A 542 -10.93 -22.63 25.61
N ASP A 543 -12.18 -22.67 26.12
CA ASP A 543 -12.89 -23.95 26.33
C ASP A 543 -13.21 -24.63 24.97
N PRO A 544 -12.72 -25.86 24.72
CA PRO A 544 -12.89 -26.52 23.43
C PRO A 544 -14.33 -26.92 23.10
N LEU A 545 -15.26 -26.86 24.07
CA LEU A 545 -16.70 -27.09 23.84
C LEU A 545 -17.48 -25.79 23.52
N LEU A 546 -16.88 -24.60 23.65
CA LEU A 546 -17.56 -23.32 23.38
C LEU A 546 -18.08 -23.24 21.93
N VAL A 547 -17.20 -23.47 20.94
CA VAL A 547 -17.58 -23.38 19.53
C VAL A 547 -18.62 -24.46 19.16
N PRO A 548 -18.46 -25.75 19.51
CA PRO A 548 -19.49 -26.76 19.27
C PRO A 548 -20.85 -26.44 19.92
N ALA A 549 -20.88 -25.92 21.14
CA ALA A 549 -22.14 -25.54 21.81
C ALA A 549 -22.83 -24.36 21.12
N VAL A 550 -22.08 -23.34 20.67
CA VAL A 550 -22.65 -22.22 19.90
C VAL A 550 -23.17 -22.70 18.54
N THR A 551 -22.46 -23.60 17.85
CA THR A 551 -22.92 -24.21 16.59
C THR A 551 -24.24 -24.97 16.76
N GLU A 552 -24.38 -25.76 17.84
CA GLU A 552 -25.61 -26.51 18.11
C GLU A 552 -26.79 -25.58 18.46
N LEU A 553 -26.57 -24.51 19.22
CA LEU A 553 -27.60 -23.49 19.44
C LEU A 553 -28.02 -22.80 18.13
N LEU A 554 -27.08 -22.50 17.23
CA LEU A 554 -27.39 -21.94 15.91
C LEU A 554 -28.19 -22.92 15.04
N ASN A 555 -27.90 -24.23 15.11
CA ASN A 555 -28.66 -25.25 14.41
C ASN A 555 -30.10 -25.36 14.95
N GLN A 556 -30.27 -25.34 16.28
CA GLN A 556 -31.60 -25.33 16.90
C GLN A 556 -32.40 -24.06 16.59
N ILE A 557 -31.77 -22.91 16.40
CA ILE A 557 -32.45 -21.70 15.88
C ILE A 557 -32.94 -21.94 14.45
N LYS A 558 -32.07 -22.36 13.54
CA LYS A 558 -32.44 -22.66 12.13
C LYS A 558 -33.58 -23.67 12.03
N VAL A 559 -33.59 -24.71 12.88
CA VAL A 559 -34.69 -25.68 12.96
C VAL A 559 -35.99 -25.03 13.44
N LYS A 560 -35.94 -24.18 14.48
CA LYS A 560 -37.12 -23.43 14.97
C LYS A 560 -37.64 -22.38 13.99
N GLU A 561 -36.83 -21.88 13.07
CA GLU A 561 -37.24 -20.97 11.99
C GLU A 561 -37.82 -21.70 10.77
N SER A 562 -37.72 -23.04 10.74
CA SER A 562 -38.17 -23.90 9.62
C SER A 562 -39.50 -24.65 9.87
N VAL A 563 -40.18 -24.37 10.99
CA VAL A 563 -41.39 -25.07 11.47
C VAL A 563 -42.50 -24.08 11.83
#